data_AF-A0A7U4JZZ1-F1
#
_entry.id   AF-A0A7U4JZZ1-F1
#
_cell.length_a   1.000
_cell.length_b   1.000
_cell.length_c   1.000
_cell.angle_alpha   90.00
_cell.angle_beta   90.00
_cell.angle_gamma   90.00
#
_symmetry.space_group_name_H-M   'P 1'
#
loop_
_entity.id
_entity.type
_entity.pdbx_description
1 polymer ?
#
loop_
_entity_poly.entity_id
_entity_poly.type
_entity_poly.pdbx_seq_one_letter_code
_entity_poly.pdbx_strand_id
1 'polypeptide(L)'
;MELIGKNNGRMIELKFLYSAVDDISKKEEITVTDYLAIKAFVIAEKQGLEEYAKTLQEDGRELSRDADAYLDLLFRMTADLSYTGEGIESAIFSAQSTACWAFYHWGLDKEK
;
A
#
# COMPACT_ATOMS: atom_id res chain seq x y z
N MET A 1 -18.96 -3.56 -7.16
CA MET A 1 -17.59 -3.07 -6.98
C MET A 1 -16.70 -4.19 -7.45
N GLU A 2 -16.23 -4.12 -8.69
CA GLU A 2 -15.34 -5.12 -9.29
C GLU A 2 -14.20 -4.36 -9.95
N LEU A 3 -13.02 -4.42 -9.35
CA LEU A 3 -11.76 -4.00 -9.98
C LEU A 3 -10.74 -5.15 -9.91
N ILE A 4 -11.21 -6.39 -10.05
CA ILE A 4 -10.33 -7.55 -10.22
C ILE A 4 -10.38 -7.94 -11.70
N GLY A 5 -9.51 -7.32 -12.51
CA GLY A 5 -9.48 -7.61 -13.94
C GLY A 5 -8.27 -7.03 -14.68
N LYS A 6 -7.30 -7.91 -14.97
CA LYS A 6 -6.21 -7.80 -15.96
C LYS A 6 -5.09 -6.79 -15.65
N ASN A 7 -3.98 -7.28 -15.08
CA ASN A 7 -2.57 -6.84 -15.16
C ASN A 7 -2.20 -5.33 -15.04
N ASN A 8 -3.16 -4.43 -14.90
CA ASN A 8 -3.02 -2.98 -14.78
C ASN A 8 -3.81 -2.41 -13.59
N GLY A 9 -4.76 -3.16 -13.02
CA GLY A 9 -5.54 -2.75 -11.83
C GLY A 9 -4.66 -2.48 -10.61
N ARG A 10 -3.68 -3.35 -10.35
CA ARG A 10 -2.78 -3.20 -9.18
C ARG A 10 -1.77 -2.06 -9.32
N MET A 11 -1.41 -1.68 -10.54
CA MET A 11 -0.63 -0.46 -10.78
C MET A 11 -1.44 0.79 -10.43
N ILE A 12 -2.77 0.76 -10.62
CA ILE A 12 -3.66 1.86 -10.24
C ILE A 12 -3.73 1.95 -8.72
N GLU A 13 -3.86 0.81 -8.02
CA GLU A 13 -3.85 0.73 -6.56
C GLU A 13 -2.53 1.24 -5.95
N LEU A 14 -1.38 0.79 -6.49
CA LEU A 14 -0.06 1.26 -6.09
C LEU A 14 0.14 2.77 -6.37
N LYS A 15 -0.27 3.24 -7.56
CA LYS A 15 -0.22 4.67 -7.92
C LYS A 15 -1.09 5.51 -7.00
N PHE A 16 -2.29 5.02 -6.70
CA PHE A 16 -3.22 5.70 -5.80
C PHE A 16 -2.62 5.82 -4.41
N LEU A 17 -2.13 4.71 -3.85
CA LEU A 17 -1.53 4.70 -2.52
C LEU A 17 -0.29 5.59 -2.44
N TYR A 18 0.60 5.51 -3.44
CA TYR A 18 1.74 6.40 -3.59
C TYR A 18 1.31 7.87 -3.61
N SER A 19 0.36 8.23 -4.49
CA SER A 19 -0.07 9.63 -4.65
C SER A 19 -0.75 10.15 -3.38
N ALA A 20 -1.59 9.34 -2.74
CA ALA A 20 -2.32 9.72 -1.53
C ALA A 20 -1.35 10.02 -0.37
N VAL A 21 -0.34 9.17 -0.16
CA VAL A 21 0.64 9.37 0.90
C VAL A 21 1.62 10.50 0.56
N ASP A 22 2.02 10.64 -0.70
CA ASP A 22 2.87 11.73 -1.18
C ASP A 22 2.18 13.10 -1.01
N ASP A 23 0.90 13.21 -1.38
CA ASP A 23 0.10 14.42 -1.22
C ASP A 23 -0.05 14.82 0.25
N ILE A 24 -0.28 13.85 1.15
CA ILE A 24 -0.38 14.12 2.59
C ILE A 24 0.97 14.54 3.16
N SER A 25 2.06 13.90 2.75
CA SER A 25 3.41 14.22 3.24
C SER A 25 3.86 15.65 2.89
N LYS A 26 3.25 16.25 1.85
CA LYS A 26 3.55 17.61 1.38
C LYS A 26 2.67 18.68 2.00
N LYS A 27 1.69 18.32 2.84
CA LYS A 27 0.88 19.29 3.57
C LYS A 27 1.74 20.06 4.56
N GLU A 28 1.42 21.34 4.74
CA GLU A 28 2.06 22.19 5.75
C GLU A 28 1.80 21.67 7.18
N GLU A 29 0.62 21.07 7.40
CA GLU A 29 0.24 20.40 8.65
C GLU A 29 -0.45 19.08 8.33
N ILE A 30 0.07 17.97 8.89
CA ILE A 30 -0.55 16.64 8.77
C ILE A 30 -1.53 16.47 9.92
N THR A 31 -2.81 16.34 9.60
CA THR A 31 -3.84 16.17 10.63
C THR A 31 -3.93 14.72 11.11
N VAL A 32 -4.44 14.53 12.33
CA VAL A 32 -4.78 13.19 12.85
C VAL A 32 -5.77 12.48 11.90
N THR A 33 -6.68 13.23 11.28
CA THR A 33 -7.65 12.68 10.32
C THR A 33 -6.97 12.14 9.07
N ASP A 34 -5.98 12.87 8.52
CA ASP A 34 -5.20 12.40 7.37
C ASP A 34 -4.48 11.09 7.70
N TYR A 35 -3.81 11.05 8.85
CA TYR A 35 -3.12 9.86 9.33
C TYR A 35 -4.08 8.67 9.52
N LEU A 36 -5.21 8.87 10.19
CA LEU A 36 -6.20 7.82 10.41
C LEU A 36 -6.83 7.33 9.11
N ALA A 37 -7.05 8.21 8.13
CA ALA A 37 -7.60 7.84 6.83
C ALA A 37 -6.64 6.92 6.05
N ILE A 38 -5.36 7.27 5.96
CA ILE A 38 -4.35 6.42 5.31
C ILE A 38 -4.19 5.11 6.06
N LYS A 39 -4.11 5.15 7.39
CA LYS A 39 -3.97 3.95 8.20
C LYS A 39 -5.16 3.00 8.01
N ALA A 40 -6.39 3.52 8.03
CA ALA A 40 -7.58 2.71 7.81
C ALA A 40 -7.61 2.10 6.40
N PHE A 41 -7.25 2.89 5.38
CA PHE A 41 -7.15 2.40 4.00
C PHE A 41 -6.15 1.25 3.87
N VAL A 42 -4.91 1.44 4.34
CA VAL A 42 -3.84 0.43 4.24
C VAL A 42 -4.23 -0.85 4.97
N ILE A 43 -4.83 -0.74 6.17
CA ILE A 43 -5.28 -1.92 6.93
C ILE A 43 -6.40 -2.66 6.19
N ALA A 44 -7.41 -1.95 5.69
CA ALA A 44 -8.54 -2.55 4.99
C ALA A 44 -8.09 -3.25 3.70
N GLU A 45 -7.22 -2.60 2.92
CA GLU A 45 -6.68 -3.16 1.69
C GLU A 45 -5.84 -4.40 1.96
N LYS A 46 -5.00 -4.36 3.01
CA LYS A 46 -4.20 -5.52 3.43
C LYS A 46 -5.09 -6.70 3.79
N GLN A 47 -6.12 -6.47 4.61
CA GLN A 47 -7.06 -7.51 5.03
C GLN A 47 -7.78 -8.14 3.83
N GLY A 48 -8.29 -7.31 2.91
CA GLY A 48 -8.96 -7.82 1.71
C GLY A 48 -8.03 -8.67 0.83
N LEU A 49 -6.75 -8.30 0.74
CA LEU A 49 -5.78 -9.04 -0.06
C LEU A 49 -5.28 -10.32 0.64
N GLU A 50 -5.16 -10.33 1.97
CA GLU A 50 -4.90 -11.53 2.79
C GLU A 50 -6.04 -12.55 2.66
N GLU A 51 -7.29 -12.09 2.74
CA GLU A 51 -8.47 -12.93 2.55
C GLU A 51 -8.49 -13.54 1.15
N TYR A 52 -8.22 -12.73 0.12
CA TYR A 52 -8.11 -13.22 -1.25
C TYR A 52 -6.99 -14.25 -1.41
N ALA A 53 -5.80 -14.00 -0.83
CA ALA A 53 -4.70 -14.94 -0.84
C ALA A 53 -5.10 -16.29 -0.22
N LYS A 54 -5.84 -16.25 0.90
CA LYS A 54 -6.34 -17.45 1.56
C LYS A 54 -7.32 -18.23 0.67
N THR A 55 -8.27 -17.55 0.01
CA THR A 55 -9.19 -18.22 -0.92
C THR A 55 -8.47 -18.90 -2.08
N LEU A 56 -7.39 -18.29 -2.59
CA LEU A 56 -6.58 -18.89 -3.64
C LEU A 56 -5.83 -20.13 -3.14
N GLN A 57 -5.25 -20.07 -1.93
CA GLN A 57 -4.55 -21.21 -1.34
C GLN A 57 -5.47 -22.42 -1.14
N GLU A 58 -6.72 -22.19 -0.71
CA GLU A 58 -7.74 -23.24 -0.60
C GLU A 58 -8.04 -23.90 -1.95
N ASP A 59 -7.93 -23.16 -3.05
CA ASP A 59 -8.07 -23.63 -4.44
C ASP A 59 -6.76 -24.19 -5.04
N GLY A 60 -5.67 -24.27 -4.27
CA GLY A 60 -4.35 -24.70 -4.76
C GLY A 60 -3.69 -23.70 -5.71
N ARG A 61 -4.07 -22.42 -5.64
CA ARG A 61 -3.53 -21.30 -6.43
C ARG A 61 -2.75 -20.35 -5.52
N GLU A 62 -1.89 -19.55 -6.14
CA GLU A 62 -1.11 -18.53 -5.46
C GLU A 62 -1.47 -17.14 -5.98
N LEU A 63 -1.15 -16.11 -5.19
CA LEU A 63 -1.19 -14.74 -5.65
C LEU A 63 -0.27 -14.57 -6.86
N SER A 64 -0.67 -13.75 -7.82
CA SER A 64 0.25 -13.27 -8.85
C SER A 64 1.43 -12.53 -8.19
N ARG A 65 2.62 -12.54 -8.81
CA ARG A 65 3.80 -11.81 -8.31
C ARG A 65 3.51 -10.35 -7.95
N ASP A 66 2.75 -9.66 -8.80
CA ASP A 66 2.30 -8.27 -8.58
C ASP A 66 1.44 -8.13 -7.32
N ALA A 67 0.58 -9.11 -7.07
CA ALA A 67 -0.30 -9.13 -5.92
C ALA A 67 0.46 -9.39 -4.62
N ASP A 68 1.41 -10.30 -4.68
CA ASP A 68 2.28 -10.63 -3.57
C ASP A 68 3.18 -9.44 -3.18
N ALA A 69 3.78 -8.77 -4.17
CA ALA A 69 4.56 -7.56 -3.96
C ALA A 69 3.72 -6.39 -3.41
N TYR A 70 2.47 -6.24 -3.84
CA TYR A 70 1.57 -5.24 -3.27
C TYR A 70 1.17 -5.58 -1.83
N LEU A 71 0.95 -6.87 -1.51
CA LEU A 71 0.68 -7.31 -0.16
C LEU A 71 1.88 -7.02 0.77
N ASP A 72 3.10 -7.31 0.34
CA ASP A 72 4.33 -6.98 1.08
C ASP A 72 4.46 -5.46 1.34
N LEU A 73 4.14 -4.63 0.35
CA LEU A 73 4.07 -3.17 0.55
C LEU A 73 3.07 -2.79 1.65
N LEU A 74 1.85 -3.32 1.59
CA LEU A 74 0.80 -3.02 2.57
C LEU A 74 1.22 -3.45 3.99
N PHE A 75 1.93 -4.58 4.13
CA PHE A 75 2.51 -5.00 5.40
C PHE A 75 3.52 -3.99 5.95
N ARG A 76 4.48 -3.56 5.13
CA ARG A 76 5.51 -2.60 5.53
C ARG A 76 4.90 -1.26 5.91
N MET A 77 3.98 -0.74 5.10
CA MET A 77 3.27 0.51 5.40
C MET A 77 2.41 0.40 6.67
N THR A 78 1.78 -0.75 6.93
CA THR A 78 1.06 -0.97 8.19
C THR A 78 1.99 -0.87 9.40
N ALA A 79 3.23 -1.40 9.28
CA ALA A 79 4.24 -1.29 10.33
C ALA A 79 4.69 0.16 10.54
N ASP A 80 5.01 0.87 9.45
CA ASP A 80 5.41 2.29 9.48
C ASP A 80 4.33 3.15 10.15
N LEU A 81 3.07 2.96 9.75
CA LEU A 81 1.90 3.67 10.30
C LEU A 81 1.50 3.22 11.70
N SER A 82 2.12 2.18 12.25
CA SER A 82 1.90 1.75 13.64
C SER A 82 2.93 2.35 14.58
N TYR A 83 4.07 2.82 14.07
CA TYR A 83 5.13 3.43 14.86
C TYR A 83 4.94 4.95 14.94
N THR A 84 4.20 5.42 15.94
CA THR A 84 3.96 6.86 16.17
C THR A 84 4.83 7.46 17.28
N GLY A 85 5.90 6.78 17.69
CA GLY A 85 6.74 7.20 18.83
C GLY A 85 7.36 8.59 18.65
N GLU A 86 7.65 8.96 17.40
CA GLU A 86 8.19 10.26 16.99
C GLU A 86 7.11 11.21 16.42
N GLY A 87 5.83 10.85 16.54
CA GLY A 87 4.70 11.60 15.98
C GLY A 87 4.11 10.99 14.70
N ILE A 88 2.90 11.43 14.35
CA ILE A 88 2.17 10.93 13.17
C ILE A 88 2.81 11.38 11.85
N GLU A 89 3.52 12.50 11.86
CA GLU A 89 4.26 13.01 10.71
C GLU A 89 5.38 12.05 10.32
N SER A 90 6.19 11.62 11.31
CA SER A 90 7.27 10.64 11.09
C SER A 90 6.72 9.30 10.57
N ALA A 91 5.57 8.86 11.08
CA ALA A 91 4.89 7.65 10.59
C ALA A 91 4.44 7.79 9.12
N ILE A 92 3.89 8.95 8.74
CA ILE A 92 3.49 9.23 7.36
C ILE A 92 4.71 9.35 6.44
N PHE A 93 5.78 10.02 6.85
CA PHE A 93 7.01 10.09 6.06
C PHE A 93 7.66 8.73 5.85
N SER A 94 7.64 7.86 6.86
CA SER A 94 8.14 6.49 6.74
C SER A 94 7.32 5.70 5.72
N ALA A 95 5.99 5.75 5.85
CA ALA A 95 5.08 5.12 4.89
C ALA A 95 5.24 5.69 3.46
N GLN A 96 5.50 6.99 3.33
CA GLN A 96 5.75 7.68 2.06
C GLN A 96 7.03 7.16 1.40
N SER A 97 8.12 7.06 2.16
CA SER A 97 9.39 6.52 1.69
C SER A 97 9.23 5.08 1.20
N THR A 98 8.53 4.24 1.97
CA THR A 98 8.20 2.86 1.61
C THR A 98 7.38 2.78 0.31
N ALA A 99 6.36 3.63 0.16
CA ALA A 99 5.54 3.70 -1.05
C ALA A 99 6.35 4.21 -2.27
N CYS A 100 7.22 5.21 -2.09
CA CYS A 100 8.12 5.73 -3.13
C CYS A 100 9.05 4.64 -3.65
N TRP A 101 9.67 3.89 -2.73
CA TRP A 101 10.57 2.79 -3.06
C TRP A 101 9.84 1.73 -3.88
N ALA A 102 8.68 1.27 -3.42
CA ALA A 102 7.90 0.27 -4.13
C ALA A 102 7.45 0.77 -5.51
N PHE A 103 6.99 2.01 -5.62
CA PHE A 103 6.59 2.60 -6.90
C PHE A 103 7.74 2.68 -7.90
N TYR A 104 8.92 3.13 -7.46
CA TYR A 104 10.11 3.23 -8.32
C TYR A 104 10.60 1.86 -8.79
N HIS A 105 10.71 0.89 -7.88
CA HIS A 105 11.16 -0.45 -8.23
C HIS A 105 10.15 -1.22 -9.08
N TRP A 106 8.86 -0.98 -8.89
CA TRP A 106 7.84 -1.52 -9.77
C TRP A 106 7.93 -0.98 -11.20
N GLY A 107 8.27 0.31 -11.35
CA GLY A 107 8.52 0.92 -12.66
C GLY A 107 9.70 0.25 -13.39
N LEU A 108 10.79 0.00 -12.67
CA LEU A 108 11.99 -0.65 -13.21
C LEU A 108 11.77 -2.13 -13.61
N ASP A 109 10.94 -2.87 -12.86
CA ASP A 109 10.63 -4.27 -13.16
C ASP A 109 9.80 -4.44 -14.44
N LYS A 110 9.16 -3.37 -14.95
CA LYS A 110 8.41 -3.38 -16.21
C LYS A 110 9.24 -3.00 -17.45
N GLU A 111 10.43 -2.44 -17.27
CA GLU A 111 11.33 -2.06 -18.37
C GLU A 111 12.29 -3.19 -18.79
N LYS A 112 12.19 -4.37 -18.17
CA LYS A 112 12.97 -5.58 -18.49
C LYS A 112 12.08 -6.68 -19.05
#